data_AF-A0AA34YYD7-F1
#
_entry.id   AF-A0AA34YYD7-F1
#
_cell.length_a   1.000
_cell.length_b   1.000
_cell.length_c   1.000
_cell.angle_alpha   90.00
_cell.angle_beta   90.00
_cell.angle_gamma   90.00
#
_symmetry.space_group_name_H-M   'P 1'
#
loop_
_entity.id
_entity.type
_entity.pdbx_description
1 polymer ?
#
loop_
_entity_poly.entity_id
_entity_poly.type
_entity_poly.pdbx_seq_one_letter_code
_entity_poly.pdbx_strand_id
1 'polypeptide(L)'
;MKKLTMAPPMVVADKALIASVIFTVPPQGMASIGQSDSVSLDTLLREILKRLKTPFLLSVYPHRVGRRSCVAVHLTDENEKKLDILITVTGNTLWPGEAEFRNGLRWNVCVPDATDLLWVLKEIDRVTGGEICS
;
A
#
# COMPACT_ATOMS: atom_id res chain seq x y z
N MET A 1 -1.57 -13.95 21.43
CA MET A 1 -0.86 -14.26 20.17
C MET A 1 0.13 -13.13 19.88
N LYS A 2 1.35 -13.40 19.40
CA LYS A 2 2.27 -12.32 18.98
C LYS A 2 1.80 -11.76 17.64
N LYS A 3 1.60 -10.45 17.53
CA LYS A 3 1.27 -9.78 16.26
C LYS A 3 2.47 -9.91 15.31
N LEU A 4 2.24 -10.34 14.07
CA LEU A 4 3.28 -10.32 13.05
C LEU A 4 3.59 -8.85 12.71
N THR A 5 4.82 -8.43 12.99
CA THR A 5 5.28 -7.05 12.76
C THR A 5 6.39 -7.05 11.72
N MET A 6 6.28 -6.18 10.73
CA MET A 6 7.38 -5.91 9.80
C MET A 6 8.19 -4.72 10.34
N ALA A 7 9.51 -4.89 10.43
CA ALA A 7 10.41 -3.82 10.85
C ALA A 7 10.42 -2.70 9.79
N PRO A 8 10.52 -1.42 10.20
CA PRO A 8 10.58 -0.32 9.25
C PRO A 8 11.87 -0.40 8.42
N PRO A 9 11.81 -0.22 7.08
CA PRO A 9 12.98 -0.17 6.23
C PRO A 9 13.72 1.16 6.38
N MET A 10 14.98 1.16 5.97
CA MET A 10 15.74 2.40 5.75
C MET A 10 15.32 3.07 4.44
N VAL A 11 15.16 4.39 4.46
CA VAL A 11 15.00 5.15 3.21
C VAL A 11 16.37 5.38 2.58
N VAL A 12 16.51 5.04 1.31
CA VAL A 12 17.76 5.16 0.54
C VAL A 12 17.54 5.98 -0.73
N ALA A 13 18.62 6.55 -1.27
CA ALA A 13 18.56 7.26 -2.55
C ALA A 13 18.08 6.32 -3.67
N ASP A 14 17.27 6.87 -4.58
CA ASP A 14 16.73 6.11 -5.71
C ASP A 14 17.85 5.60 -6.62
N LYS A 15 17.81 4.31 -6.95
CA LYS A 15 18.79 3.68 -7.86
C LYS A 15 18.24 3.68 -9.27
N ALA A 16 18.96 4.29 -10.21
CA ALA A 16 18.49 4.54 -11.57
C ALA A 16 18.32 3.30 -12.49
N LEU A 17 18.74 2.09 -12.09
CA LEU A 17 19.03 1.00 -13.06
C LEU A 17 18.64 -0.44 -12.66
N ILE A 18 18.02 -0.67 -11.51
CA ILE A 18 17.47 -1.99 -11.16
C ILE A 18 15.96 -1.89 -11.31
N ALA A 19 15.30 -2.92 -11.83
CA ALA A 19 13.83 -3.01 -11.83
C ALA A 19 13.31 -2.49 -10.48
N SER A 20 12.63 -1.34 -10.51
CA SER A 20 12.46 -0.49 -9.34
C SER A 20 11.40 -1.11 -8.43
N VAL A 21 11.84 -2.00 -7.55
CA VAL A 21 11.06 -2.51 -6.42
C VAL A 21 10.84 -1.39 -5.41
N ILE A 22 9.68 -1.39 -4.76
CA ILE A 22 9.37 -0.42 -3.70
C ILE A 22 10.18 -0.78 -2.46
N PHE A 23 10.12 -2.04 -2.04
CA PHE A 23 10.76 -2.59 -0.86
C PHE A 23 11.71 -3.71 -1.23
N THR A 24 12.90 -3.71 -0.64
CA THR A 24 13.85 -4.80 -0.84
C THR A 24 14.66 -5.09 0.41
N VAL A 25 15.04 -6.36 0.57
CA VAL A 25 16.08 -6.78 1.50
C VAL A 25 17.17 -7.44 0.66
N PRO A 26 18.34 -6.80 0.48
CA PRO A 26 19.43 -7.43 -0.27
C PRO A 26 19.91 -8.68 0.48
N PRO A 27 20.54 -9.65 -0.22
CA PRO A 27 21.09 -10.85 0.42
C PRO A 27 22.03 -10.55 1.60
N GLN A 28 22.70 -9.39 1.56
CA GLN A 28 23.50 -8.83 2.63
C GLN A 28 23.11 -7.36 2.80
N GLY A 29 22.58 -6.99 3.96
CA GLY A 29 22.19 -5.62 4.28
C GLY A 29 20.84 -5.51 4.95
N MET A 30 20.39 -4.27 5.12
CA MET A 30 19.13 -3.94 5.79
C MET A 30 17.99 -3.80 4.78
N ALA A 31 16.76 -4.01 5.24
CA ALA A 31 15.56 -3.68 4.48
C ALA A 31 15.57 -2.20 4.09
N SER A 32 15.21 -1.90 2.85
CA SER A 32 15.25 -0.54 2.31
C SER A 32 14.11 -0.22 1.35
N ILE A 33 13.77 1.06 1.27
CA ILE A 33 12.82 1.66 0.32
C ILE A 33 13.47 2.86 -0.38
N GLY A 34 13.17 3.05 -1.67
CA GLY A 34 13.60 4.24 -2.40
C GLY A 34 12.96 5.52 -1.86
N GLN A 35 13.67 6.64 -1.95
CA GLN A 35 13.20 7.94 -1.46
C GLN A 35 11.89 8.36 -2.13
N SER A 36 11.78 8.19 -3.44
CA SER A 36 10.56 8.55 -4.18
C SER A 36 9.36 7.72 -3.72
N ASP A 37 9.52 6.40 -3.64
CA ASP A 37 8.45 5.51 -3.20
C ASP A 37 8.09 5.71 -1.72
N SER A 38 9.07 6.04 -0.86
CA SER A 38 8.81 6.39 0.53
C SER A 38 7.91 7.62 0.65
N VAL A 39 8.11 8.64 -0.19
CA VAL A 39 7.29 9.86 -0.22
C VAL A 39 5.89 9.56 -0.76
N SER A 40 5.80 8.78 -1.84
CA SER A 40 4.50 8.38 -2.40
C SER A 40 3.68 7.51 -1.46
N LEU A 41 4.33 6.59 -0.74
CA LEU A 41 3.68 5.79 0.31
C LEU A 41 3.19 6.67 1.46
N ASP A 42 4.00 7.58 1.98
CA ASP A 42 3.57 8.54 3.02
C ASP A 42 2.38 9.38 2.53
N THR A 43 2.39 9.80 1.27
CA THR A 43 1.27 10.53 0.65
C THR A 43 0.00 9.68 0.60
N LEU A 44 0.10 8.42 0.17
CA LEU A 44 -1.03 7.49 0.16
C LEU A 44 -1.64 7.36 1.57
N LEU A 45 -0.80 7.12 2.59
CA LEU A 45 -1.25 6.95 3.97
C LEU A 45 -1.92 8.22 4.51
N ARG A 46 -1.37 9.41 4.23
CA ARG A 46 -1.99 10.69 4.60
C ARG A 46 -3.32 10.91 3.92
N GLU A 47 -3.43 10.61 2.63
CA GLU A 47 -4.69 10.78 1.91
C GLU A 47 -5.75 9.77 2.41
N ILE A 48 -5.37 8.54 2.82
CA ILE A 48 -6.29 7.62 3.52
C ILE A 48 -6.84 8.30 4.79
N LEU A 49 -5.97 8.81 5.65
CA LEU A 49 -6.36 9.47 6.91
C LEU A 49 -7.15 10.78 6.72
N LYS A 50 -6.99 11.42 5.56
CA LYS A 50 -7.76 12.61 5.18
C LYS A 50 -9.14 12.25 4.64
N ARG A 51 -9.25 11.14 3.88
CA ARG A 51 -10.53 10.62 3.36
C ARG A 51 -11.38 10.02 4.47
N LEU A 52 -10.74 9.29 5.39
CA LEU A 52 -11.35 8.53 6.47
C LEU A 52 -10.75 8.98 7.81
N LYS A 53 -11.58 9.52 8.71
CA LYS A 53 -11.11 10.18 9.95
C LYS A 53 -10.45 9.19 10.93
N THR A 54 -11.05 8.00 11.07
CA THR A 54 -10.54 6.90 11.88
C THR A 54 -10.72 5.63 11.05
N PRO A 55 -9.80 5.37 10.10
CA PRO A 55 -9.97 4.29 9.16
C PRO A 55 -9.79 2.95 9.86
N PHE A 56 -10.61 1.98 9.48
CA PHE A 56 -10.40 0.57 9.81
C PHE A 56 -10.61 -0.31 8.59
N LEU A 57 -9.98 -1.48 8.63
CA LEU A 57 -10.00 -2.45 7.55
C LEU A 57 -11.35 -3.18 7.54
N LEU A 58 -12.18 -2.94 6.52
CA LEU A 58 -13.43 -3.67 6.35
C LEU A 58 -13.18 -5.07 5.76
N SER A 59 -12.34 -5.14 4.72
CA SER A 59 -11.96 -6.44 4.13
C SER A 59 -10.75 -6.32 3.19
N VAL A 60 -10.10 -7.46 2.96
CA VAL A 60 -9.01 -7.63 1.98
C VAL A 60 -9.25 -8.92 1.22
N TYR A 61 -9.34 -8.82 -0.11
CA TYR A 61 -9.59 -9.98 -0.97
C TYR A 61 -8.50 -10.12 -2.03
N PRO A 62 -7.89 -11.31 -2.18
CA PRO A 62 -7.24 -11.67 -3.43
C PRO A 62 -8.22 -11.48 -4.58
N HIS A 63 -7.80 -10.74 -5.59
CA HIS A 63 -8.65 -10.32 -6.70
C HIS A 63 -7.95 -10.60 -8.02
N ARG A 64 -8.71 -10.72 -9.11
CA ARG A 64 -8.18 -10.85 -10.47
C ARG A 64 -8.83 -9.81 -11.37
N VAL A 65 -8.02 -9.01 -12.07
CA VAL A 65 -8.48 -8.15 -13.16
C VAL A 65 -7.85 -8.68 -14.44
N GLY A 66 -8.63 -9.37 -15.26
CA GLY A 66 -8.12 -10.17 -16.37
C GLY A 66 -7.15 -11.25 -15.86
N ARG A 67 -5.89 -11.23 -16.34
CA ARG A 67 -4.84 -12.18 -15.93
C ARG A 67 -3.90 -11.64 -14.84
N ARG A 68 -4.16 -10.44 -14.31
CA ARG A 68 -3.28 -9.81 -13.31
C ARG A 68 -3.69 -10.25 -11.90
N SER A 69 -2.67 -10.50 -11.08
CA SER A 69 -2.85 -10.71 -9.63
C SER A 69 -3.10 -9.35 -8.99
N CYS A 70 -4.20 -9.25 -8.25
CA CYS A 70 -4.59 -8.03 -7.55
C CYS A 70 -4.96 -8.35 -6.09
N VAL A 71 -5.00 -7.32 -5.26
CA VAL A 71 -5.69 -7.35 -3.98
C VAL A 71 -6.61 -6.14 -3.90
N ALA A 72 -7.88 -6.40 -3.59
CA ALA A 72 -8.85 -5.36 -3.28
C ALA A 72 -8.84 -5.14 -1.76
N VAL A 73 -8.66 -3.88 -1.35
CA VAL A 73 -8.67 -3.44 0.04
C VAL A 73 -9.85 -2.50 0.21
N HIS A 74 -10.72 -2.82 1.16
CA HIS A 74 -11.89 -2.02 1.48
C HIS A 74 -11.69 -1.42 2.87
N LEU A 75 -11.69 -0.10 2.94
CA LEU A 75 -11.57 0.67 4.16
C LEU A 75 -12.87 1.41 4.45
N THR A 76 -13.17 1.59 5.72
CA THR A 76 -14.28 2.43 6.17
C THR A 76 -13.89 3.23 7.41
N ASP A 77 -14.70 4.20 7.80
CA ASP A 77 -14.61 4.87 9.11
C ASP A 77 -15.92 4.76 9.90
N GLU A 78 -15.92 5.36 11.09
CA GLU A 78 -17.05 5.45 12.03
C GLU A 78 -18.33 6.08 11.44
N ASN A 79 -18.21 6.81 10.32
CA ASN A 79 -19.33 7.47 9.64
C ASN A 79 -19.76 6.71 8.37
N GLU A 80 -19.34 5.44 8.22
CA GLU A 80 -19.62 4.59 7.06
C GLU A 80 -19.08 5.14 5.73
N LYS A 81 -18.14 6.10 5.76
CA LYS A 81 -17.45 6.54 4.56
C LYS A 81 -16.55 5.42 4.06
N LYS A 82 -16.58 5.16 2.75
CA LYS A 82 -15.82 4.07 2.14
C LYS A 82 -14.65 4.59 1.33
N LEU A 83 -13.58 3.81 1.32
CA LEU A 83 -12.46 3.95 0.40
C LEU A 83 -12.03 2.58 -0.10
N ASP A 84 -12.08 2.39 -1.41
CA ASP A 84 -11.58 1.18 -2.05
C ASP A 84 -10.19 1.43 -2.62
N ILE A 85 -9.28 0.48 -2.42
CA ILE A 85 -7.94 0.49 -3.02
C ILE A 85 -7.75 -0.82 -3.78
N LEU A 86 -7.33 -0.76 -5.04
CA LEU A 86 -6.90 -1.93 -5.79
C LEU A 86 -5.39 -1.89 -5.99
N ILE A 87 -4.69 -2.86 -5.38
CA ILE A 87 -3.27 -3.08 -5.61
C ILE A 87 -3.13 -4.13 -6.72
N THR A 88 -2.39 -3.83 -7.78
CA THR A 88 -2.21 -4.72 -8.94
C THR A 88 -0.74 -4.99 -9.18
N VAL A 89 -0.37 -6.27 -9.30
CA VAL A 89 0.99 -6.65 -9.71
C VAL A 89 1.14 -6.45 -11.21
N THR A 90 2.04 -5.55 -11.62
CA THR A 90 2.23 -5.17 -13.03
C THR A 90 3.68 -5.20 -13.50
N GLY A 91 4.66 -5.40 -12.60
CA GLY A 91 6.08 -5.31 -12.94
C GLY A 91 6.64 -3.89 -12.93
N ASN A 92 5.84 -2.89 -12.54
CA ASN A 92 6.25 -1.50 -12.38
C ASN A 92 5.47 -0.83 -11.24
N THR A 93 5.97 0.30 -10.76
CA THR A 93 5.30 1.08 -9.71
C THR A 93 4.43 2.18 -10.32
N LEU A 94 3.20 2.32 -9.82
CA LEU A 94 2.34 3.48 -10.04
C LEU A 94 1.57 3.77 -8.77
N TRP A 95 1.64 5.02 -8.31
CA TRP A 95 0.88 5.51 -7.17
C TRP A 95 -0.34 6.32 -7.64
N PRO A 96 -1.41 6.41 -6.84
CA PRO A 96 -2.56 7.24 -7.20
C PRO A 96 -2.15 8.71 -7.34
N GLY A 97 -2.73 9.40 -8.30
CA GLY A 97 -2.49 10.83 -8.53
C GLY A 97 -3.45 11.73 -7.76
N GLU A 98 -3.17 13.03 -7.72
CA GLU A 98 -4.04 14.00 -7.01
C GLU A 98 -5.51 13.96 -7.45
N ALA A 99 -5.78 13.82 -8.74
CA ALA A 99 -7.14 13.76 -9.27
C ALA A 99 -7.90 12.52 -8.73
N GLU A 100 -7.18 11.40 -8.61
CA GLU A 100 -7.70 10.16 -8.05
C GLU A 100 -7.91 10.28 -6.54
N PHE A 101 -6.96 10.88 -5.81
CA PHE A 101 -7.13 11.16 -4.38
C PHE A 101 -8.31 12.10 -4.09
N ARG A 102 -8.58 13.09 -4.94
CA ARG A 102 -9.70 14.04 -4.76
C ARG A 102 -11.05 13.42 -5.12
N ASN A 103 -11.15 12.78 -6.28
CA ASN A 103 -12.45 12.45 -6.89
C ASN A 103 -12.66 10.94 -7.13
N GLY A 104 -11.61 10.13 -7.02
CA GLY A 104 -11.68 8.70 -7.27
C GLY A 104 -12.47 7.96 -6.19
N LEU A 105 -13.39 7.09 -6.63
CA LEU A 105 -14.08 6.14 -5.75
C LEU A 105 -13.18 4.96 -5.35
N ARG A 106 -12.24 4.61 -6.23
CA ARG A 106 -11.24 3.57 -6.01
C ARG A 106 -9.86 4.10 -6.38
N TRP A 107 -8.88 3.89 -5.52
CA TRP A 107 -7.48 4.23 -5.79
C TRP A 107 -6.73 3.03 -6.33
N ASN A 108 -5.95 3.21 -7.39
CA ASN A 108 -5.19 2.16 -8.03
C ASN A 108 -3.71 2.31 -7.68
N VAL A 109 -3.14 1.23 -7.14
CA VAL A 109 -1.70 1.11 -6.91
C VAL A 109 -1.19 -0.01 -7.82
N CYS A 110 -0.17 0.26 -8.62
CA CYS A 110 0.57 -0.77 -9.33
C CYS A 110 1.86 -1.05 -8.59
N VAL A 111 2.19 -2.33 -8.42
CA VAL A 111 3.40 -2.77 -7.76
C VAL A 111 4.20 -3.72 -8.66
N PRO A 112 5.53 -3.73 -8.53
CA PRO A 112 6.41 -4.62 -9.30
C PRO A 112 6.10 -6.10 -9.08
N ASP A 113 5.99 -6.54 -7.84
CA ASP A 113 5.83 -7.95 -7.50
C ASP A 113 4.96 -8.19 -6.24
N ALA A 114 4.90 -9.45 -5.81
CA ALA A 114 4.12 -9.86 -4.64
C ALA A 114 4.73 -9.40 -3.31
N THR A 115 6.05 -9.22 -3.23
CA THR A 115 6.71 -8.68 -2.03
C THR A 115 6.27 -7.25 -1.82
N ASP A 116 6.31 -6.43 -2.87
CA ASP A 116 5.87 -5.04 -2.83
C ASP A 116 4.37 -4.93 -2.51
N LEU A 117 3.54 -5.83 -3.05
CA LEU A 117 2.12 -5.91 -2.70
C LEU A 117 1.92 -6.12 -1.19
N LEU A 118 2.63 -7.10 -0.61
CA LEU A 118 2.53 -7.41 0.82
C LEU A 118 3.01 -6.24 1.68
N TRP A 119 4.08 -5.56 1.24
CA TRP A 119 4.60 -4.39 1.92
C TRP A 119 3.58 -3.23 1.94
N VAL A 120 3.01 -2.87 0.79
CA VAL A 120 1.98 -1.81 0.69
C VAL A 120 0.76 -2.17 1.54
N LEU A 121 0.30 -3.41 1.49
CA LEU A 121 -0.82 -3.87 2.31
C LEU A 121 -0.52 -3.72 3.81
N LYS A 122 0.71 -4.04 4.23
CA LYS A 122 1.11 -3.90 5.63
C LYS A 122 1.11 -2.45 6.10
N GLU A 123 1.55 -1.53 5.25
CA GLU A 123 1.60 -0.11 5.60
C GLU A 123 0.20 0.52 5.63
N ILE A 124 -0.73 0.04 4.80
CA ILE A 124 -2.17 0.36 4.93
C ILE A 124 -2.74 -0.19 6.25
N ASP A 125 -2.41 -1.44 6.63
CA ASP A 125 -2.80 -2.02 7.93
C ASP A 125 -2.31 -1.18 9.11
N ARG A 126 -1.12 -0.56 8.99
CA ARG A 126 -0.53 0.27 10.06
C ARG A 126 -1.39 1.50 10.39
N VAL A 127 -2.03 2.12 9.40
CA VAL A 127 -2.87 3.31 9.62
C VAL A 127 -4.33 2.98 9.92
N THR A 128 -4.75 1.73 9.75
CA THR A 128 -6.14 1.28 9.92
C THR A 128 -6.42 0.63 11.29
N GLY A 129 -5.53 0.79 12.26
CA GLY A 129 -5.78 0.41 13.65
C GLY A 129 -5.78 -1.09 13.97
N GLY A 130 -5.77 -1.98 12.96
CA GLY A 130 -5.53 -3.41 13.13
C GLY A 130 -6.52 -4.19 14.00
N GLU A 131 -7.74 -3.67 14.20
CA GLU A 131 -8.87 -4.46 14.70
C GLU A 131 -9.76 -4.78 13.51
N ILE A 132 -9.59 -6.00 12.99
CA ILE A 132 -10.57 -6.59 12.08
C ILE A 132 -11.80 -6.85 12.95
N CYS A 133 -12.88 -6.12 12.74
CA CYS A 133 -14.18 -6.51 13.26
C CYS A 133 -14.54 -7.86 12.62
N SER A 134 -14.45 -8.92 13.41
CA SER A 134 -14.90 -10.28 13.08
C SER A 134 -16.42 -10.37 13.07
#